data_AF-A0A1B6YBJ5-F1
#
_entry.id   AF-A0A1B6YBJ5-F1
#
_cell.length_a   1.000
_cell.length_b   1.000
_cell.length_c   1.000
_cell.angle_alpha   90.00
_cell.angle_beta   90.00
_cell.angle_gamma   90.00
#
_symmetry.space_group_name_H-M   'P 1'
#
loop_
_entity.id
_entity.type
_entity.pdbx_description
1 polymer ?
#
loop_
_entity_poly.entity_id
_entity_poly.type
_entity_poly.pdbx_seq_one_letter_code
_entity_poly.pdbx_strand_id
1 'polypeptide(L)' 'MKKTIYFTGTNNQMQQLETAIKTATDKRDAWLSSNKDVIGKIDSEDIKITPWSSNTQHVIVTIRLTYYLK' A
#
# COMPACT_ATOMS: atom_id res chain seq x y z
N MET A 1 4.86 -13.08 16.14
CA MET A 1 4.34 -13.78 14.92
C MET A 1 4.42 -12.84 13.72
N LYS A 2 4.90 -13.31 12.55
CA LYS A 2 5.02 -12.50 11.32
C LYS A 2 3.67 -12.38 10.61
N LYS A 3 3.32 -11.18 10.14
CA LYS A 3 2.08 -10.88 9.40
C LYS A 3 2.37 -9.99 8.20
N THR A 4 1.52 -10.08 7.18
CA THR A 4 1.59 -9.26 5.96
C THR A 4 0.22 -8.66 5.69
N ILE A 5 0.18 -7.39 5.33
CA ILE A 5 -1.02 -6.66 4.94
C ILE A 5 -0.77 -5.90 3.64
N TYR A 6 -1.83 -5.63 2.88
CA TYR A 6 -1.78 -4.96 1.59
C TYR A 6 -2.64 -3.70 1.61
N PHE A 7 -2.10 -2.60 1.11
CA PHE A 7 -2.81 -1.33 0.95
C PHE A 7 -2.87 -0.97 -0.53
N THR A 8 -4.08 -0.76 -1.04
CA THR A 8 -4.30 -0.48 -2.46
C THR A 8 -4.77 0.95 -2.67
N GLY A 9 -4.14 1.63 -3.64
CA GLY A 9 -4.57 2.89 -4.22
C GLY A 9 -4.85 2.67 -5.70
N THR A 10 -6.01 3.13 -6.16
CA THR A 10 -6.43 3.00 -7.56
C THR A 10 -6.69 4.38 -8.12
N ASN A 11 -6.28 4.63 -9.36
CA ASN A 11 -6.72 5.82 -10.09
C ASN A 11 -7.10 5.48 -11.53
N ASN A 12 -8.11 6.18 -12.02
CA ASN A 12 -8.72 6.01 -13.33
C ASN A 12 -8.28 7.04 -14.37
N GLN A 13 -7.30 7.89 -14.03
CA GLN A 13 -6.79 8.93 -14.92
C GLN A 13 -5.29 8.73 -15.22
N MET A 14 -4.95 8.85 -16.50
CA MET A 14 -3.67 8.48 -17.13
C MET A 14 -2.42 9.25 -16.62
N GLN A 15 -2.56 10.22 -15.73
CA GLN A 15 -1.46 11.12 -15.30
C GLN A 15 -1.26 11.20 -13.78
N GLN A 16 -1.93 10.34 -13.01
CA GLN A 16 -1.96 10.48 -11.56
C GLN A 16 -1.49 9.21 -10.82
N LEU A 17 -0.38 8.64 -11.28
CA LEU A 17 0.34 7.61 -10.53
C LEU A 17 0.65 8.11 -9.10
N GLU A 18 1.05 9.37 -8.96
CA GLU A 18 1.31 10.00 -7.67
C GLU A 18 0.10 9.98 -6.74
N THR A 19 -1.10 10.23 -7.26
CA THR A 19 -2.35 10.14 -6.48
C THR A 19 -2.63 8.72 -6.02
N ALA A 20 -2.41 7.72 -6.89
CA ALA A 20 -2.58 6.31 -6.52
C ALA A 20 -1.57 5.87 -5.46
N ILE A 21 -0.31 6.29 -5.59
CA ILE A 21 0.74 6.09 -4.58
C ILE A 21 0.31 6.75 -3.26
N LYS A 22 -0.03 8.04 -3.28
CA LYS A 22 -0.43 8.79 -2.10
C LYS A 22 -1.61 8.12 -1.38
N THR A 23 -2.63 7.69 -2.13
CA THR A 23 -3.79 7.00 -1.56
C THR A 23 -3.40 5.71 -0.85
N ALA A 24 -2.52 4.90 -1.44
CA ALA A 24 -2.04 3.67 -0.81
C ALA A 24 -1.20 3.97 0.45
N THR A 25 -0.34 4.99 0.37
CA THR A 25 0.51 5.46 1.47
C THR A 25 -0.31 5.99 2.65
N ASP A 26 -1.30 6.86 2.39
CA ASP A 26 -2.17 7.41 3.44
C ASP A 26 -2.93 6.29 4.17
N LYS A 27 -3.43 5.29 3.45
CA LYS A 27 -4.08 4.10 4.04
C LYS A 27 -3.12 3.30 4.92
N ARG A 28 -1.88 3.09 4.45
CA ARG A 28 -0.83 2.43 5.22
C ARG A 28 -0.54 3.20 6.51
N ASP A 29 -0.36 4.51 6.42
CA ASP A 29 0.02 5.35 7.57
C ASP A 29 -1.09 5.44 8.61
N ALA A 30 -2.33 5.58 8.17
CA ALA A 30 -3.49 5.52 9.06
C ALA A 30 -3.55 4.18 9.81
N TRP A 31 -3.37 3.06 9.08
CA TRP A 31 -3.38 1.73 9.69
C TRP A 31 -2.22 1.53 10.66
N LEU A 32 -1.00 1.93 10.29
CA LEU A 32 0.18 1.89 11.16
C LEU A 32 -0.06 2.67 12.43
N SER A 33 -0.62 3.88 12.33
CA SER A 33 -0.93 4.72 13.49
C SER A 33 -1.95 4.06 14.42
N SER A 34 -2.98 3.42 13.89
CA SER A 34 -3.99 2.70 14.68
C SER A 34 -3.51 1.37 15.28
N ASN A 35 -2.38 0.82 14.81
CA ASN A 35 -1.91 -0.52 15.20
C ASN A 35 -0.53 -0.51 15.89
N LYS A 36 0.01 0.67 16.25
CA LYS A 36 1.32 0.80 16.94
C LYS A 36 1.43 -0.04 18.22
N ASP A 37 0.31 -0.28 18.89
CA ASP A 37 0.29 -1.05 20.14
C ASP A 37 0.49 -2.54 19.91
N VAL A 38 0.15 -3.05 18.72
CA VAL A 38 0.22 -4.46 18.36
C VAL A 38 1.48 -4.79 17.56
N ILE A 39 2.02 -3.82 16.84
CA ILE A 39 3.20 -4.00 15.98
C ILE A 39 4.49 -3.89 16.80
N GLY A 40 5.32 -4.91 16.75
CA GLY A 40 6.64 -4.93 17.40
C GLY A 40 7.73 -4.34 16.51
N LYS A 41 7.85 -4.83 15.26
CA LYS A 41 8.81 -4.30 14.28
C LYS A 41 8.30 -4.46 12.85
N ILE A 42 8.67 -3.53 11.98
CA ILE A 42 8.48 -3.67 10.53
C ILE A 42 9.59 -4.55 9.97
N ASP A 43 9.23 -5.50 9.11
CA ASP A 43 10.15 -6.42 8.43
C ASP A 43 10.53 -5.90 7.05
N SER A 44 9.53 -5.59 6.22
CA SER A 44 9.73 -5.10 4.87
C SER A 44 8.52 -4.31 4.40
N GLU A 45 8.75 -3.41 3.45
CA GLU A 45 7.70 -2.74 2.69
C GLU A 45 8.07 -2.77 1.20
N ASP A 46 7.11 -3.19 0.37
CA ASP A 46 7.28 -3.26 -1.08
C ASP A 46 6.12 -2.57 -1.79
N ILE A 47 6.43 -1.81 -2.84
CA ILE A 47 5.41 -1.15 -3.67
C ILE A 47 5.36 -1.86 -5.02
N LYS A 48 4.16 -2.34 -5.37
CA LYS A 48 3.88 -2.93 -6.68
C LYS A 48 2.92 -2.04 -7.45
N ILE A 49 3.34 -1.60 -8.62
CA ILE A 49 2.52 -0.84 -9.55
C ILE A 49 2.04 -1.80 -10.63
N THR A 50 0.74 -1.95 -10.80
CA THR A 50 0.12 -2.87 -11.78
C THR A 50 -0.84 -2.08 -12.68
N PRO A 51 -0.67 -2.12 -14.01
CA PRO A 51 -1.65 -1.56 -14.93
C PRO A 51 -2.95 -2.37 -14.87
N TRP A 52 -4.10 -1.71 -14.83
CA TRP A 52 -5.40 -2.35 -14.87
C TRP A 52 -5.70 -2.77 -16.33
N SER A 53 -5.39 -4.02 -16.67
CA SER A 53 -5.73 -4.74 -17.92
C SER A 53 -5.77 -3.91 -19.22
N SER A 54 -4.75 -4.02 -20.09
CA SER A 54 -4.71 -3.46 -21.46
C SER A 54 -5.03 -1.97 -21.64
N ASN A 55 -5.40 -1.26 -20.58
CA ASN A 55 -5.71 0.16 -20.56
C ASN A 55 -4.65 0.85 -19.70
N THR A 56 -3.69 1.48 -20.36
CA THR A 56 -2.56 2.17 -19.75
C THR A 56 -2.96 3.41 -18.94
N GLN A 57 -4.25 3.77 -18.94
CA GLN A 57 -4.78 4.93 -18.23
C GLN A 57 -5.12 4.66 -16.76
N HIS A 58 -5.23 3.39 -16.37
CA HIS A 58 -5.64 2.97 -15.03
C HIS A 58 -4.47 2.27 -14.34
N VAL A 59 -4.10 2.76 -13.16
CA VAL A 59 -2.98 2.21 -12.39
C VAL A 59 -3.44 1.81 -11.00
N ILE A 60 -3.08 0.59 -10.60
CA ILE A 60 -3.26 0.08 -9.25
C ILE A 60 -1.90 0.07 -8.57
N VAL A 61 -1.77 0.81 -7.48
CA VAL A 61 -0.60 0.78 -6.60
C VAL A 61 -0.94 -0.05 -5.38
N THR A 62 -0.13 -1.05 -5.09
CA THR A 62 -0.28 -1.93 -3.92
C THR A 62 0.97 -1.83 -3.06
N ILE A 63 0.84 -1.40 -1.81
CA ILE A 63 1.89 -1.46 -0.80
C ILE A 63 1.72 -2.75 0.00
N ARG A 64 2.71 -3.64 -0.04
CA ARG A 64 2.82 -4.82 0.82
C ARG A 64 3.64 -4.45 2.04
N LEU A 65 3.03 -4.46 3.21
CA LEU A 65 3.71 -4.23 4.49
C LEU A 65 3.79 -5.53 5.28
N THR A 66 5.01 -5.92 5.61
CA THR A 66 5.30 -7.10 6.43
C THR A 66 5.83 -6.66 7.78
N TYR A 67 5.30 -7.23 8.86
CA TYR A 67 5.64 -6.84 10.23
C TYR A 67 5.57 -8.02 11.19
N TYR A 68 6.17 -7.87 12.37
CA TYR A 68 6.02 -8.81 13.49
C TYR A 68 5.12 -8.17 14.54
N LEU A 69 4.20 -8.97 15.07
CA LEU A 69 3.49 -8.62 16.30
C LEU A 69 4.47 -8.56 17.47
N LYS A 70 4.13 -7.72 18.46
CA LYS A 70 4.76 -7.76 19.78
C LYS A 70 4.59 -9.14 20.43
#